data_AF-A0A4R1FRT3-F1
#
_entry.id   AF-A0A4R1FRT3-F1
#
_cell.length_a   1.000
_cell.length_b   1.000
_cell.length_c   1.000
_cell.angle_alpha   90.00
_cell.angle_beta   90.00
_cell.angle_gamma   90.00
#
_symmetry.space_group_name_H-M   'P 1'
#
loop_
_entity.id
_entity.type
_entity.pdbx_description
1 polymer ?
#
loop_
_entity_poly.entity_id
_entity_poly.type
_entity_poly.pdbx_seq_one_letter_code
_entity_poly.pdbx_strand_id
1 'polypeptide(L)'
;MQTSDLISFLALLFSVLLVPISYYLGIRNIINSTYNNEIDSLGMLLDKIHNEAVNIHKNWDPKLIDIHTQIMIANHRRLQTKCDQLESIRRSKKGYPKNELRIAKQILTDRLLSEYEITRKTAIRELIYRLDDIKLFYKKVFC
;
A
#
# COMPACT_ATOMS: atom_id res chain seq x y z
N MET A 1 24.63 -50.74 -15.91
CA MET A 1 24.84 -49.56 -15.06
C MET A 1 24.87 -50.03 -13.62
N GLN A 2 25.90 -49.68 -12.86
CA GLN A 2 25.93 -49.97 -11.43
C GLN A 2 24.91 -49.08 -10.72
N THR A 3 24.39 -49.52 -9.57
CA THR A 3 23.45 -48.74 -8.75
C THR A 3 24.03 -47.37 -8.37
N SER A 4 25.36 -47.28 -8.23
CA SER A 4 26.12 -46.04 -8.03
C SER A 4 25.99 -45.04 -9.20
N ASP A 5 25.98 -45.51 -10.44
CA ASP A 5 25.84 -44.65 -11.63
C ASP A 5 24.44 -44.06 -11.72
N LEU A 6 23.43 -44.85 -11.34
CA LEU A 6 22.03 -44.43 -11.31
C LEU A 6 21.77 -43.40 -10.19
N ILE A 7 22.35 -43.62 -9.01
CA ILE A 7 22.30 -42.66 -7.89
C ILE A 7 23.03 -41.36 -8.27
N SER A 8 24.19 -41.45 -8.91
CA SER A 8 24.95 -40.29 -9.36
C SER A 8 24.19 -39.47 -10.41
N PHE A 9 23.53 -40.14 -11.37
CA PHE A 9 22.68 -39.48 -12.36
C PHE A 9 21.47 -38.78 -11.72
N LEU A 10 20.80 -39.43 -10.77
CA LEU A 10 19.71 -38.82 -10.00
C LEU A 10 20.17 -37.60 -9.21
N ALA A 11 21.31 -37.69 -8.51
CA ALA A 11 21.88 -36.58 -7.77
C ALA A 11 22.20 -35.38 -8.68
N LEU A 12 22.69 -35.65 -9.89
CA LEU A 12 22.97 -34.64 -10.91
C LEU A 12 21.68 -33.97 -11.42
N LEU A 13 20.60 -34.74 -11.59
CA LEU A 13 19.30 -34.21 -11.99
C LEU A 13 18.67 -33.34 -10.89
N PHE A 14 18.81 -33.74 -9.62
CA PHE A 14 18.40 -32.95 -8.46
C PHE A 14 19.16 -31.62 -8.35
N SER A 15 20.48 -31.63 -8.55
CA SER A 15 21.29 -30.40 -8.45
C SER A 15 21.06 -29.44 -9.62
N VAL A 16 20.88 -29.95 -10.84
CA VAL A 16 20.72 -29.11 -12.04
C VAL A 16 19.30 -28.59 -12.21
N LEU A 17 18.27 -29.35 -11.81
CA LEU A 17 16.86 -28.96 -12.00
C LEU A 17 16.18 -28.56 -10.70
N LEU A 18 16.27 -29.38 -9.66
CA LEU A 18 15.47 -29.18 -8.45
C LEU A 18 15.95 -27.96 -7.64
N VAL A 19 17.27 -27.76 -7.53
CA VAL A 19 17.84 -26.61 -6.80
C VAL A 19 17.48 -25.26 -7.46
N PRO A 20 17.64 -25.06 -8.78
CA PRO A 20 17.22 -23.81 -9.41
C PRO A 20 15.70 -23.57 -9.34
N ILE A 21 14.88 -24.60 -9.51
CA ILE A 21 13.41 -24.48 -9.43
C ILE A 21 12.99 -24.09 -8.01
N SER A 22 13.51 -24.78 -7.00
CA SER A 22 13.21 -24.46 -5.59
C SER A 22 13.69 -23.06 -5.20
N TYR A 23 14.88 -22.65 -5.66
CA TYR A 23 15.38 -21.29 -5.45
C TYR A 23 14.48 -20.23 -6.11
N TYR A 24 14.07 -20.47 -7.37
CA TYR A 24 13.17 -19.58 -8.11
C TYR A 24 11.79 -19.46 -7.43
N LEU A 25 11.19 -20.58 -7.02
CA LEU A 25 9.92 -20.60 -6.29
C LEU A 25 10.05 -19.92 -4.91
N GLY A 26 11.17 -20.13 -4.21
CA GLY A 26 11.48 -19.47 -2.94
C GLY A 26 11.53 -17.96 -3.07
N ILE A 27 12.29 -17.43 -4.05
CA ILE A 27 12.35 -15.99 -4.33
C ILE A 27 10.96 -15.43 -4.65
N ARG A 28 10.21 -16.11 -5.52
CA ARG A 28 8.86 -15.67 -5.90
C ARG A 28 7.93 -15.60 -4.68
N ASN A 29 8.01 -16.59 -3.79
CA ASN A 29 7.21 -16.63 -2.57
C ASN A 29 7.59 -15.48 -1.61
N ILE A 30 8.89 -15.20 -1.45
CA ILE A 30 9.37 -14.07 -0.65
C ILE A 30 8.84 -12.74 -1.19
N ILE A 31 8.96 -12.50 -2.51
CA ILE A 31 8.46 -11.27 -3.14
C ILE A 31 6.94 -11.12 -2.94
N ASN A 32 6.17 -12.19 -3.13
CA ASN A 32 4.73 -12.19 -2.94
C ASN A 32 4.35 -11.90 -1.47
N SER A 33 5.06 -12.52 -0.53
CA SER A 33 4.85 -12.31 0.91
C SER A 33 5.16 -10.86 1.31
N THR A 34 6.32 -10.32 0.90
CA THR A 34 6.69 -8.91 1.13
C THR A 34 5.65 -7.97 0.55
N TYR A 35 5.20 -8.22 -0.68
CA TYR A 35 4.17 -7.40 -1.31
C TYR A 35 2.83 -7.42 -0.55
N ASN A 36 2.38 -8.59 -0.11
CA ASN A 36 1.14 -8.72 0.65
C ASN A 36 1.24 -8.03 2.02
N ASN A 37 2.38 -8.13 2.71
CA ASN A 37 2.63 -7.43 3.96
C ASN A 37 2.60 -5.92 3.79
N GLU A 38 3.14 -5.41 2.68
CA GLU A 38 3.07 -3.97 2.37
C GLU A 38 1.65 -3.51 2.03
N ILE A 39 0.82 -4.36 1.41
CA ILE A 39 -0.62 -4.07 1.23
C ILE A 39 -1.33 -3.98 2.59
N ASP A 40 -1.01 -4.87 3.53
CA ASP A 40 -1.58 -4.82 4.88
C ASP A 40 -1.14 -3.55 5.63
N SER A 41 0.14 -3.18 5.50
CA SER A 41 0.67 -1.92 6.04
C SER A 41 -0.01 -0.69 5.43
N LEU A 42 -0.30 -0.71 4.12
CA LEU A 42 -1.07 0.34 3.45
C LEU A 42 -2.47 0.45 4.06
N GLY A 43 -3.17 -0.68 4.27
CA GLY A 43 -4.49 -0.69 4.93
C GLY A 43 -4.45 0.00 6.30
N MET A 44 -3.49 -0.35 7.15
CA MET A 44 -3.33 0.28 8.46
C MET A 44 -3.04 1.78 8.38
N LEU A 45 -2.26 2.22 7.38
CA LEU A 45 -1.98 3.63 7.15
C LEU A 45 -3.24 4.39 6.74
N LEU A 46 -4.05 3.83 5.83
CA LEU A 46 -5.31 4.44 5.39
C LEU A 46 -6.28 4.61 6.57
N ASP A 47 -6.43 3.59 7.41
CA ASP A 47 -7.25 3.65 8.62
C ASP A 47 -6.76 4.73 9.59
N LYS A 48 -5.44 4.86 9.75
CA LYS A 48 -4.84 5.91 10.60
C LYS A 48 -5.13 7.31 10.06
N ILE A 49 -4.98 7.53 8.75
CA ILE A 49 -5.29 8.81 8.09
C ILE A 49 -6.77 9.14 8.28
N HIS A 50 -7.66 8.16 8.12
CA HIS A 50 -9.08 8.36 8.33
C HIS A 50 -9.40 8.77 9.78
N ASN A 51 -8.86 8.03 10.76
CA ASN A 51 -9.05 8.34 12.18
C ASN A 51 -8.55 9.74 12.55
N GLU A 52 -7.41 10.14 11.99
CA GLU A 52 -6.84 11.47 12.21
C GLU A 52 -7.72 12.57 11.58
N ALA A 53 -8.25 12.36 10.37
CA ALA A 53 -9.20 13.27 9.75
C ALA A 53 -10.50 13.41 10.57
N VAL A 54 -11.02 12.31 11.11
CA VAL A 54 -12.18 12.32 12.01
C VAL A 54 -11.88 13.08 13.30
N ASN A 55 -10.69 12.89 13.87
CA ASN A 55 -10.28 13.60 15.09
C ASN A 55 -10.20 15.11 14.87
N ILE A 56 -9.61 15.55 13.75
CA ILE A 56 -9.55 16.98 13.37
C ILE A 56 -10.95 17.56 13.20
N HIS A 57 -11.88 16.82 12.59
CA HIS A 57 -13.25 17.28 12.44
C HIS A 57 -13.98 17.43 13.78
N LYS A 58 -13.82 16.47 14.70
CA LYS A 58 -14.44 16.49 16.03
C LYS A 58 -13.90 17.62 16.91
N ASN A 59 -12.59 17.85 16.85
CA ASN A 59 -11.88 18.85 17.65
C ASN A 59 -11.53 20.09 16.82
N TRP A 60 -12.42 20.48 15.91
CA TRP A 60 -12.15 21.57 14.97
C TRP A 60 -11.93 22.89 15.72
N ASP A 61 -10.72 23.43 15.61
CA ASP A 61 -10.38 24.77 16.08
C ASP A 61 -9.73 25.56 14.93
N PRO A 62 -10.29 26.70 14.52
CA PRO A 62 -9.70 27.54 13.48
C PRO A 62 -8.27 28.00 13.82
N LYS A 63 -7.90 28.09 15.10
CA LYS A 63 -6.54 28.46 15.51
C LYS A 63 -5.50 27.37 15.22
N LEU A 64 -5.94 26.12 15.01
CA LEU A 64 -5.07 24.97 14.77
C LEU A 64 -5.02 24.56 13.30
N ILE A 65 -5.62 25.33 12.38
CA ILE A 65 -5.68 25.01 10.94
C ILE A 65 -4.30 24.76 10.36
N ASP A 66 -3.30 25.58 10.69
CA ASP A 66 -1.93 25.39 10.17
C ASP A 66 -1.31 24.07 10.61
N ILE A 67 -1.53 23.69 11.88
CA ILE A 67 -1.04 22.42 12.44
C ILE A 67 -1.76 21.26 11.76
N HIS A 68 -3.09 21.34 11.62
CA HIS A 68 -3.88 20.32 10.93
C HIS A 68 -3.47 20.16 9.47
N THR A 69 -3.14 21.25 8.78
CA THR A 69 -2.63 21.25 7.41
C THR A 69 -1.30 20.50 7.32
N GLN A 70 -0.35 20.80 8.21
CA GLN A 70 0.94 20.12 8.23
C GLN A 70 0.81 18.60 8.48
N ILE A 71 -0.06 18.21 9.42
CA ILE A 71 -0.35 16.80 9.70
C ILE A 71 -0.91 16.11 8.46
N MET A 72 -1.90 16.71 7.81
CA MET A 72 -2.55 16.14 6.62
C MET A 72 -1.59 16.05 5.43
N ILE A 73 -0.70 17.03 5.24
CA ILE A 73 0.37 16.98 4.23
C ILE A 73 1.34 15.83 4.54
N ALA A 74 1.77 15.68 5.80
CA ALA A 74 2.69 14.61 6.20
C ALA A 74 2.06 13.23 5.95
N ASN A 75 0.78 13.08 6.27
CA ASN A 75 0.02 11.86 6.00
C ASN A 75 -0.11 11.56 4.51
N HIS A 76 -0.40 12.56 3.69
CA HIS A 76 -0.42 12.41 2.25
C HIS A 76 0.94 11.97 1.70
N ARG A 77 2.04 12.55 2.19
CA ARG A 77 3.40 12.15 1.79
C ARG A 77 3.73 10.71 2.20
N ARG A 78 3.34 10.29 3.41
CA ARG A 78 3.49 8.88 3.85
C ARG A 78 2.73 7.93 2.93
N LEU A 79 1.51 8.31 2.54
CA LEU A 79 0.70 7.52 1.62
C LEU A 79 1.35 7.40 0.24
N GLN A 80 1.89 8.50 -0.32
CA GLN A 80 2.65 8.47 -1.57
C GLN A 80 3.84 7.53 -1.49
N THR A 81 4.67 7.65 -0.44
CA THR A 81 5.84 6.78 -0.24
C THR A 81 5.44 5.30 -0.16
N LYS A 82 4.32 4.98 0.49
CA LYS A 82 3.82 3.59 0.52
C LYS A 82 3.38 3.10 -0.86
N CYS A 83 2.73 3.95 -1.65
CA CYS A 83 2.37 3.62 -3.03
C CYS A 83 3.61 3.39 -3.91
N ASP A 84 4.67 4.21 -3.74
CA ASP A 84 5.95 4.06 -4.44
C ASP A 84 6.64 2.74 -4.07
N GLN A 85 6.63 2.37 -2.78
CA GLN A 85 7.16 1.09 -2.29
C GLN A 85 6.46 -0.09 -2.96
N LEU A 86 5.12 -0.09 -2.98
CA LEU A 86 4.33 -1.13 -3.62
C LEU A 86 4.58 -1.22 -5.14
N GLU A 87 4.76 -0.07 -5.82
CA GLU A 87 5.12 -0.05 -7.23
C GLU A 87 6.54 -0.61 -7.47
N SER A 88 7.52 -0.27 -6.63
CA SER A 88 8.89 -0.76 -6.78
C SER A 88 9.04 -2.28 -6.58
N ILE A 89 8.28 -2.88 -5.66
CA ILE A 89 8.33 -4.32 -5.38
C ILE A 89 7.86 -5.14 -6.58
N ARG A 90 6.80 -4.68 -7.28
CA ARG A 90 6.12 -5.54 -8.26
C ARG A 90 6.00 -4.94 -9.66
N ARG A 91 6.45 -3.70 -9.88
CA ARG A 91 6.23 -2.92 -11.11
C ARG A 91 4.80 -3.15 -11.63
N SER A 92 3.84 -2.71 -10.84
CA SER A 92 2.40 -2.90 -11.05
C SER A 92 2.01 -2.78 -12.53
N LYS A 93 1.35 -3.80 -13.10
CA LYS A 93 0.75 -3.73 -14.45
C LYS A 93 -0.29 -2.62 -14.59
N LYS A 94 -0.94 -2.21 -13.49
CA LYS A 94 -1.92 -1.11 -13.46
C LYS A 94 -1.26 0.28 -13.36
N GLY A 95 0.05 0.35 -13.11
CA GLY A 95 0.77 1.60 -12.89
C GLY A 95 0.64 2.11 -11.45
N TYR A 96 0.66 3.43 -11.30
CA TYR A 96 0.58 4.18 -10.04
C TYR A 96 -0.74 4.97 -9.93
N PRO A 97 -1.43 4.98 -8.78
CA PRO A 97 -2.74 5.63 -8.60
C PRO A 97 -2.63 7.16 -8.46
N LYS A 98 -2.13 7.84 -9.51
CA LYS A 98 -1.87 9.30 -9.51
C LYS A 98 -3.14 10.12 -9.25
N ASN A 99 -4.24 9.71 -9.85
CA ASN A 99 -5.49 10.47 -9.81
C ASN A 99 -6.15 10.35 -8.44
N GLU A 100 -6.18 9.14 -7.89
CA GLU A 100 -6.74 8.81 -6.58
C GLU A 100 -5.94 9.53 -5.49
N LEU A 101 -4.61 9.53 -5.58
CA LEU A 101 -3.75 10.28 -4.66
C LEU A 101 -3.96 11.79 -4.75
N ARG A 102 -4.11 12.33 -5.96
CA ARG A 102 -4.38 13.76 -6.16
C ARG A 102 -5.71 14.18 -5.51
N ILE A 103 -6.76 13.37 -5.69
CA ILE A 103 -8.07 13.62 -5.10
C ILE A 103 -7.99 13.51 -3.57
N ALA A 104 -7.33 12.47 -3.05
CA ALA A 104 -7.13 12.32 -1.61
C ALA A 104 -6.39 13.53 -1.01
N LYS A 105 -5.36 14.07 -1.71
CA LYS A 105 -4.67 15.29 -1.30
C LYS A 105 -5.63 16.47 -1.15
N GLN A 106 -6.43 16.74 -2.18
CA GLN A 106 -7.39 17.86 -2.18
C GLN A 106 -8.43 17.72 -1.06
N ILE A 107 -8.90 16.51 -0.80
CA ILE A 107 -9.83 16.26 0.31
C ILE A 107 -9.16 16.56 1.65
N LEU A 108 -7.94 16.07 1.87
CA LEU A 108 -7.20 16.22 3.12
C LEU A 108 -6.76 17.66 3.40
N THR A 109 -6.38 18.43 2.38
CA THR A 109 -5.85 19.80 2.57
C THR A 109 -6.88 20.90 2.40
N ASP A 110 -7.82 20.76 1.46
CA ASP A 110 -8.69 21.88 1.08
C ASP A 110 -10.10 21.71 1.68
N ARG A 111 -10.70 20.52 1.53
CA ARG A 111 -12.10 20.28 1.91
C ARG A 111 -12.26 19.97 3.40
N LEU A 112 -11.35 19.15 3.94
CA LEU A 112 -11.37 18.76 5.36
C LEU A 112 -11.10 19.96 6.29
N LEU A 113 -10.34 20.95 5.83
CA LEU A 113 -9.94 22.13 6.59
C LEU A 113 -10.78 23.37 6.25
N SER A 114 -11.92 23.17 5.57
CA SER A 114 -12.85 24.24 5.27
C SER A 114 -13.48 24.81 6.55
N GLU A 115 -13.77 26.11 6.57
CA GLU A 115 -14.48 26.78 7.68
C GLU A 115 -15.91 26.26 7.87
N TYR A 116 -16.53 25.76 6.79
CA TYR A 116 -17.91 25.27 6.79
C TYR A 116 -17.99 23.81 7.25
N GLU A 117 -18.78 23.56 8.30
CA GLU A 117 -18.96 22.22 8.88
C GLU A 117 -19.54 21.21 7.88
N ILE A 118 -20.47 21.64 7.02
CA ILE A 118 -21.09 20.80 5.99
C ILE A 118 -20.03 20.30 4.99
N THR A 119 -19.11 21.17 4.60
CA THR A 119 -18.00 20.84 3.71
C THR A 119 -17.05 19.83 4.36
N ARG A 120 -16.70 20.02 5.64
CA ARG A 120 -15.85 19.08 6.39
C ARG A 120 -16.51 17.70 6.54
N LYS A 121 -17.81 17.63 6.88
CA LYS A 121 -18.55 16.37 6.98
C LYS A 121 -18.58 15.61 5.65
N THR A 122 -18.80 16.33 4.56
CA THR A 122 -18.79 15.76 3.21
C THR A 122 -17.40 15.24 2.85
N ALA A 123 -16.35 16.01 3.19
CA ALA A 123 -14.95 15.64 2.96
C ALA A 123 -14.56 14.33 3.65
N ILE A 124 -14.95 14.12 4.91
CA ILE A 124 -14.67 12.86 5.63
C ILE A 124 -15.34 11.67 4.96
N ARG A 125 -16.60 11.82 4.56
CA ARG A 125 -17.34 10.75 3.90
C ARG A 125 -16.72 10.41 2.54
N GLU A 126 -16.35 11.43 1.78
CA GLU A 126 -15.67 11.26 0.49
C GLU A 126 -14.28 10.64 0.66
N LEU A 127 -13.55 11.01 1.73
CA LEU A 127 -12.23 10.46 2.05
C LEU A 127 -12.27 8.94 2.18
N ILE A 128 -13.29 8.37 2.86
CA ILE A 128 -13.43 6.92 3.03
C ILE A 128 -13.45 6.22 1.67
N TYR A 129 -14.33 6.68 0.77
CA TYR A 129 -14.45 6.08 -0.56
C TYR A 129 -13.15 6.17 -1.36
N ARG A 130 -12.41 7.28 -1.25
CA ARG A 130 -11.13 7.45 -1.96
C ARG A 130 -9.99 6.65 -1.37
N LEU A 131 -9.95 6.45 -0.06
CA LEU A 131 -8.96 5.57 0.57
C LEU A 131 -9.23 4.11 0.17
N ASP A 132 -10.49 3.70 0.10
CA ASP A 132 -10.88 2.38 -0.41
C ASP A 132 -10.50 2.18 -1.88
N ASP A 133 -10.71 3.20 -2.74
CA ASP A 133 -10.28 3.15 -4.15
C ASP A 133 -8.77 2.87 -4.26
N ILE A 134 -7.94 3.53 -3.42
CA ILE A 134 -6.48 3.32 -3.37
C ILE A 134 -6.16 1.89 -2.90
N LYS A 135 -6.86 1.38 -1.89
CA LYS A 135 -6.69 0.01 -1.40
C LYS A 135 -7.02 -1.02 -2.48
N LEU A 136 -8.12 -0.84 -3.20
CA LEU A 136 -8.56 -1.73 -4.29
C LEU A 136 -7.62 -1.73 -5.50
N PHE A 137 -6.84 -0.67 -5.67
CA PHE A 137 -5.82 -0.58 -6.69
C PHE A 137 -4.73 -1.65 -6.52
N TYR A 138 -4.37 -1.96 -5.26
CA TYR A 138 -3.37 -2.96 -4.90
C TYR A 138 -4.03 -4.27 -4.45
N LYS A 139 -3.98 -5.29 -5.32
CA LYS A 139 -4.57 -6.62 -5.02
C LYS A 139 -3.54 -7.57 -4.45
N LYS A 140 -3.89 -8.23 -3.34
CA LYS A 140 -3.10 -9.34 -2.77
C LYS A 140 -2.89 -10.45 -3.80
N VAL A 141 -1.78 -11.16 -3.63
CA VAL A 141 -1.31 -12.21 -4.52
C VAL A 141 -1.27 -13.50 -3.75
N PHE A 142 -1.91 -14.53 -4.28
CA PHE A 142 -1.74 -15.86 -3.73
C PHE A 142 -0.36 -16.39 -4.11
N CYS A 143 0.31 -16.97 -3.11
CA CYS A 143 1.58 -17.67 -3.26
C CYS A 143 1.41 -18.96 -4.06
#